data_AF-A0A661KU23-F1
#
_entry.id   AF-A0A661KU23-F1
#
_cell.length_a   1.000
_cell.length_b   1.000
_cell.length_c   1.000
_cell.angle_alpha   90.00
_cell.angle_beta   90.00
_cell.angle_gamma   90.00
#
_symmetry.space_group_name_H-M   'P 1'
#
loop_
_entity.id
_entity.type
_entity.pdbx_description
1 polymer ?
#
loop_
_entity_poly.entity_id
_entity_poly.type
_entity_poly.pdbx_seq_one_letter_code
_entity_poly.pdbx_strand_id
1 'polypeptide(L)'
;MNGIQAGIKTLSYVTNGLQAGIKNEAFVRVNGVQAGIDNLASSLVGIQTGYKNHANGYGIQAGIKNNTSDFYGLQTGIKNQSEQDMTGVQLGLQNKVEEYFDGIQIGLINFAKKGNYLQIGLLNIKGVQSLKELTKDKDWHEKLTILYGYNREGKGASSQRKKKRMSNKEKIMDRGKIYYL
;
A
#
# COMPACT_ATOMS: atom_id res chain seq x y z
N MET A 1 4.55 -18.36 15.30
CA MET A 1 5.71 -19.22 14.97
C MET A 1 6.96 -18.36 14.99
N ASN A 2 8.02 -18.85 15.61
CA ASN A 2 9.32 -18.18 15.62
C ASN A 2 10.29 -19.04 14.79
N GLY A 3 11.14 -18.43 13.96
CA GLY A 3 12.14 -19.12 13.17
C GLY A 3 11.79 -19.23 11.68
N ILE A 4 12.11 -20.36 11.06
CA ILE A 4 11.96 -20.59 9.62
C ILE A 4 10.80 -21.57 9.36
N GLN A 5 9.87 -21.17 8.49
CA GLN A 5 8.83 -22.04 7.94
C GLN A 5 9.10 -22.21 6.45
N ALA A 6 9.17 -23.44 5.95
CA ALA A 6 9.33 -23.72 4.53
C ALA A 6 8.31 -24.76 4.05
N GLY A 7 7.75 -24.59 2.85
CA GLY A 7 6.86 -25.59 2.25
C GLY A 7 6.10 -25.09 1.03
N ILE A 8 5.26 -25.94 0.43
CA ILE A 8 4.39 -25.52 -0.69
C ILE A 8 3.41 -24.45 -0.23
N LYS A 9 2.72 -24.70 0.89
CA LYS A 9 1.86 -23.72 1.56
C LYS A 9 2.29 -23.62 3.02
N THR A 10 2.53 -22.39 3.48
CA THR A 10 2.81 -22.10 4.88
C THR A 10 1.65 -21.29 5.47
N LEU A 11 1.19 -21.69 6.64
CA LEU A 11 0.08 -21.06 7.37
C LEU A 11 0.56 -20.73 8.77
N SER A 12 0.26 -19.52 9.23
CA SER A 12 0.63 -19.05 10.55
C SER A 12 -0.38 -18.02 11.06
N TYR A 13 -0.54 -17.90 12.37
CA TYR A 13 -1.28 -16.79 12.95
C TYR A 13 -0.39 -15.54 13.04
N VAL A 14 0.80 -15.72 13.64
CA VAL A 14 1.89 -14.75 13.69
C VAL A 14 3.18 -15.44 13.23
N THR A 15 4.00 -14.76 12.44
CA THR A 15 5.34 -15.21 12.05
C THR A 15 6.38 -14.23 12.54
N ASN A 16 7.37 -14.70 13.31
CA ASN A 16 8.57 -13.97 13.66
C ASN A 16 9.77 -14.70 13.05
N GLY A 17 10.33 -14.17 11.95
CA GLY A 17 11.41 -14.83 11.21
C GLY A 17 11.13 -14.95 9.71
N LEU A 18 11.46 -16.09 9.11
CA LEU A 18 11.33 -16.33 7.67
C LEU A 18 10.19 -17.31 7.39
N GLN A 19 9.34 -16.95 6.45
CA GLN A 19 8.33 -17.85 5.89
C GLN A 19 8.57 -17.95 4.38
N ALA A 20 8.95 -19.14 3.93
CA ALA A 20 9.32 -19.43 2.54
C ALA A 20 8.38 -20.47 1.93
N GLY A 21 7.92 -20.26 0.70
CA GLY A 21 7.02 -21.22 0.05
C GLY A 21 6.36 -20.73 -1.22
N ILE A 22 5.54 -21.56 -1.87
CA ILE A 22 4.75 -21.10 -3.02
C ILE A 22 3.66 -20.13 -2.53
N LYS A 23 2.93 -20.51 -1.49
CA LYS A 23 1.93 -19.66 -0.84
C LYS A 23 2.24 -19.51 0.64
N ASN A 24 2.36 -18.26 1.09
CA ASN A 24 2.64 -17.91 2.47
C ASN A 24 1.50 -17.08 3.05
N GLU A 25 0.97 -17.49 4.20
CA GLU A 25 -0.19 -16.85 4.82
C GLU A 25 0.01 -16.64 6.32
N ALA A 26 -0.16 -15.39 6.76
CA ALA A 26 -0.12 -14.98 8.15
C ALA A 26 -1.39 -14.21 8.53
N PHE A 27 -2.26 -14.82 9.33
CA PHE A 27 -3.58 -14.26 9.63
C PHE A 27 -3.55 -12.94 10.40
N VAL A 28 -2.49 -12.66 11.17
CA VAL A 28 -2.39 -11.44 11.98
C VAL A 28 -1.17 -10.64 11.62
N ARG A 29 0.02 -11.25 11.70
CA ARG A 29 1.27 -10.48 11.60
C ARG A 29 2.45 -11.28 11.10
N VAL A 30 3.31 -10.61 10.35
CA VAL A 30 4.68 -11.03 10.04
C VAL A 30 5.65 -9.97 10.58
N ASN A 31 6.55 -10.38 11.45
CA ASN A 31 7.75 -9.65 11.83
C ASN A 31 8.95 -10.38 11.21
N GLY A 32 9.38 -9.98 10.01
CA GLY A 32 10.44 -10.66 9.28
C GLY A 32 10.19 -10.73 7.78
N VAL A 33 10.45 -11.88 7.17
CA VAL A 33 10.46 -12.05 5.71
C VAL A 33 9.44 -13.09 5.27
N GLN A 34 8.60 -12.75 4.30
CA GLN A 34 7.85 -13.72 3.49
C GLN A 34 8.44 -13.77 2.09
N ALA A 35 8.94 -14.93 1.68
CA ALA A 35 9.51 -15.16 0.37
C ALA A 35 8.73 -16.26 -0.35
N GLY A 36 8.03 -15.91 -1.43
CA GLY A 36 7.16 -16.87 -2.10
C GLY A 36 6.47 -16.34 -3.34
N ILE A 37 5.69 -17.18 -4.03
CA ILE A 37 4.92 -16.72 -5.19
C ILE A 37 3.78 -15.81 -4.72
N ASP A 38 2.98 -16.27 -3.77
CA ASP A 38 1.89 -15.50 -3.17
C ASP A 38 2.12 -15.32 -1.66
N ASN A 39 2.33 -14.08 -1.21
CA ASN A 39 2.50 -13.72 0.19
C ASN A 39 1.29 -12.91 0.68
N LEU A 40 0.66 -13.36 1.76
CA LEU A 40 -0.46 -12.70 2.41
C LEU A 40 -0.20 -12.53 3.90
N ALA A 41 -0.37 -11.32 4.40
CA ALA A 41 -0.39 -11.03 5.83
C ALA A 41 -1.34 -9.87 6.13
N SER A 42 -2.01 -9.86 7.29
CA SER A 42 -2.80 -8.69 7.69
C SER A 42 -1.92 -7.50 8.09
N SER A 43 -0.78 -7.78 8.75
CA SER A 43 0.23 -6.79 9.13
C SER A 43 1.65 -7.30 8.85
N LEU A 44 2.49 -6.43 8.31
CA LEU A 44 3.90 -6.66 8.03
C LEU A 44 4.74 -5.64 8.79
N VAL A 45 5.79 -6.12 9.43
CA VAL A 45 6.98 -5.36 9.82
C VAL A 45 8.17 -6.12 9.24
N GLY A 46 8.59 -5.75 8.03
CA GLY A 46 9.67 -6.44 7.32
C GLY A 46 9.49 -6.49 5.81
N ILE A 47 9.73 -7.65 5.19
CA ILE A 47 9.86 -7.78 3.73
C ILE A 47 8.89 -8.84 3.21
N GLN A 48 8.13 -8.52 2.16
CA GLN A 48 7.46 -9.50 1.32
C GLN A 48 8.11 -9.48 -0.07
N THR A 49 8.60 -10.63 -0.54
CA THR A 49 9.18 -10.77 -1.88
C THR A 49 8.52 -11.90 -2.67
N GLY A 50 8.08 -11.63 -3.89
CA GLY A 50 7.27 -12.60 -4.63
C GLY A 50 6.60 -12.17 -5.93
N TYR A 51 5.71 -13.01 -6.45
CA TYR A 51 4.86 -12.65 -7.59
C TYR A 51 3.74 -11.70 -7.13
N LYS A 52 3.04 -12.05 -6.04
CA LYS A 52 2.06 -11.20 -5.37
C LYS A 52 2.41 -11.04 -3.89
N ASN A 53 2.35 -9.80 -3.43
CA ASN A 53 2.47 -9.45 -2.02
C ASN A 53 1.22 -8.70 -1.57
N HIS A 54 0.69 -9.06 -0.41
CA HIS A 54 -0.42 -8.37 0.21
C HIS A 54 -0.22 -8.25 1.72
N ALA A 55 -0.03 -7.02 2.21
CA ALA A 55 0.03 -6.70 3.62
C ALA A 55 -0.06 -5.21 3.90
N ASN A 56 -0.58 -4.87 5.07
CA ASN A 56 -0.51 -3.52 5.64
C ASN A 56 0.69 -3.39 6.57
N GLY A 57 1.17 -2.18 6.84
CA GLY A 57 2.18 -1.94 7.87
C GLY A 57 3.46 -1.32 7.34
N TYR A 58 4.60 -1.78 7.84
CA TYR A 58 5.89 -1.14 7.66
C TYR A 58 6.88 -2.07 6.94
N GLY A 59 7.54 -1.57 5.90
CA GLY A 59 8.69 -2.25 5.32
C GLY A 59 8.71 -2.25 3.79
N ILE A 60 9.03 -3.39 3.20
CA ILE A 60 9.30 -3.52 1.76
C ILE A 60 8.39 -4.59 1.15
N GLN A 61 7.71 -4.24 0.06
CA GLN A 61 7.05 -5.21 -0.82
C GLN A 61 7.74 -5.19 -2.18
N ALA A 62 8.44 -6.26 -2.53
CA ALA A 62 9.14 -6.41 -3.80
C ALA A 62 8.49 -7.53 -4.61
N GLY A 63 7.89 -7.22 -5.76
CA GLY A 63 7.20 -8.26 -6.52
C GLY A 63 6.48 -7.78 -7.76
N ILE A 64 5.89 -8.69 -8.53
CA ILE A 64 5.18 -8.29 -9.75
C ILE A 64 3.95 -7.44 -9.40
N LYS A 65 3.19 -7.83 -8.38
CA LYS A 65 2.01 -7.11 -7.88
C LYS A 65 2.10 -6.93 -6.37
N ASN A 66 2.15 -5.69 -5.91
CA ASN A 66 2.11 -5.34 -4.49
C ASN A 66 0.79 -4.64 -4.18
N ASN A 67 0.04 -5.18 -3.24
CA ASN A 67 -1.24 -4.63 -2.80
C ASN A 67 -1.22 -4.37 -1.29
N THR A 68 -1.86 -3.29 -0.88
CA THR A 68 -2.01 -2.92 0.52
C THR A 68 -3.23 -2.04 0.69
N SER A 69 -3.74 -1.95 1.92
CA SER A 69 -4.67 -0.90 2.30
C SER A 69 -3.87 0.30 2.83
N ASP A 70 -3.17 0.12 3.95
CA ASP A 70 -2.33 1.15 4.60
C ASP A 70 -0.86 0.69 4.66
N PHE A 71 0.08 1.45 4.07
CA PHE A 71 1.48 1.04 4.04
C PHE A 71 2.49 2.18 4.22
N TYR A 72 3.60 1.84 4.87
CA TYR A 72 4.69 2.73 5.19
C TYR A 72 6.01 2.09 4.75
N GLY A 73 6.61 2.58 3.68
CA GLY A 73 7.90 2.09 3.21
C GLY A 73 8.01 2.03 1.69
N LEU A 74 8.55 0.94 1.16
CA LEU A 74 8.87 0.79 -0.26
C LEU A 74 8.00 -0.30 -0.89
N GLN A 75 7.31 0.04 -1.98
CA GLN A 75 6.76 -0.94 -2.90
C GLN A 75 7.53 -0.87 -4.22
N THR A 76 8.04 -2.00 -4.70
CA THR A 76 8.76 -2.09 -5.97
C THR A 76 8.26 -3.26 -6.80
N GLY A 77 7.92 -3.02 -8.06
CA GLY A 77 7.20 -4.01 -8.86
C GLY A 77 6.71 -3.58 -10.22
N ILE A 78 5.96 -4.44 -10.91
CA ILE A 78 5.24 -4.02 -12.13
C ILE A 78 4.04 -3.15 -11.74
N LYS A 79 3.26 -3.60 -10.76
CA LYS A 79 2.09 -2.89 -10.25
C LYS A 79 2.15 -2.74 -8.74
N ASN A 80 2.09 -1.50 -8.26
CA ASN A 80 1.98 -1.16 -6.85
C ASN A 80 0.65 -0.46 -6.58
N GLN A 81 -0.11 -0.93 -5.59
CA GLN A 81 -1.42 -0.39 -5.26
C GLN A 81 -1.61 -0.27 -3.75
N SER A 82 -2.05 0.91 -3.31
CA SER A 82 -2.59 1.16 -1.97
C SER A 82 -4.04 1.66 -2.10
N GLU A 83 -4.95 0.95 -1.44
CA GLU A 83 -6.38 1.30 -1.40
C GLU A 83 -6.68 2.48 -0.47
N GLN A 84 -5.82 2.73 0.52
CA GLN A 84 -6.00 3.82 1.48
C GLN A 84 -4.76 4.72 1.48
N ASP A 85 -4.01 4.73 2.59
CA ASP A 85 -2.87 5.63 2.74
C ASP A 85 -1.55 4.91 2.43
N MET A 86 -0.69 5.60 1.71
CA MET A 86 0.69 5.17 1.48
C MET A 86 1.63 6.29 1.88
N THR A 87 2.64 5.96 2.68
CA THR A 87 3.77 6.85 2.97
C THR A 87 5.06 6.17 2.53
N GLY A 88 5.85 6.82 1.67
CA GLY A 88 7.13 6.30 1.22
C GLY A 88 7.26 6.29 -0.30
N VAL A 89 7.78 5.20 -0.86
CA VAL A 89 8.18 5.15 -2.27
C VAL A 89 7.44 4.01 -2.99
N GLN A 90 6.89 4.30 -4.17
CA GLN A 90 6.40 3.30 -5.11
C GLN A 90 7.22 3.36 -6.40
N LEU A 91 7.90 2.26 -6.74
CA LEU A 91 8.70 2.11 -7.95
C LEU A 91 8.09 1.04 -8.84
N GLY A 92 7.65 1.37 -10.05
CA GLY A 92 7.07 0.36 -10.93
C GLY A 92 6.44 0.87 -12.20
N LEU A 93 5.96 0.00 -13.08
CA LEU A 93 5.30 0.45 -14.31
C LEU A 93 3.99 1.20 -14.00
N GLN A 94 3.21 0.68 -13.04
CA GLN A 94 1.98 1.31 -12.59
C GLN A 94 2.00 1.47 -11.07
N ASN A 95 1.87 2.71 -10.61
CA ASN A 95 1.75 3.04 -9.20
C ASN A 95 0.41 3.71 -8.93
N LYS A 96 -0.27 3.30 -7.85
CA LYS A 96 -1.59 3.82 -7.52
C LYS A 96 -1.79 3.93 -6.00
N VAL A 97 -2.29 5.08 -5.56
CA VAL A 97 -2.78 5.32 -4.21
C VAL A 97 -4.16 5.97 -4.28
N GLU A 98 -5.15 5.30 -3.70
CA GLU A 98 -6.56 5.66 -3.87
C GLU A 98 -7.04 6.75 -2.92
N GLU A 99 -6.45 6.92 -1.74
CA GLU A 99 -6.88 7.95 -0.79
C GLU A 99 -5.82 9.01 -0.51
N TYR A 100 -4.72 8.69 0.16
CA TYR A 100 -3.71 9.67 0.53
C TYR A 100 -2.28 9.16 0.30
N PHE A 101 -1.51 9.92 -0.48
CA PHE A 101 -0.11 9.59 -0.74
C PHE A 101 0.83 10.66 -0.17
N ASP A 102 1.81 10.22 0.61
CA ASP A 102 2.91 11.04 1.12
C ASP A 102 4.25 10.42 0.69
N GLY A 103 4.87 10.96 -0.37
CA GLY A 103 6.17 10.46 -0.83
C GLY A 103 6.38 10.50 -2.35
N ILE A 104 7.08 9.49 -2.89
CA ILE A 104 7.58 9.51 -4.28
C ILE A 104 7.07 8.32 -5.07
N GLN A 105 6.45 8.59 -6.22
CA GLN A 105 6.08 7.59 -7.23
C GLN A 105 7.01 7.71 -8.43
N ILE A 106 7.65 6.61 -8.84
CA ILE A 106 8.47 6.56 -10.05
C ILE A 106 7.95 5.42 -10.92
N GLY A 107 7.51 5.74 -12.14
CA GLY A 107 6.89 4.74 -13.00
C GLY A 107 6.47 5.18 -14.38
N LEU A 108 5.88 4.27 -15.16
CA LEU A 108 5.29 4.67 -16.45
C LEU A 108 4.00 5.47 -16.22
N ILE A 109 3.14 4.98 -15.33
CA ILE A 109 1.85 5.59 -14.99
C ILE A 109 1.70 5.68 -13.48
N ASN A 110 1.46 6.89 -12.99
CA ASN A 110 1.31 7.20 -11.56
C ASN A 110 -0.07 7.79 -11.28
N PHE A 111 -0.74 7.31 -10.22
CA PHE A 111 -2.02 7.83 -9.74
C PHE A 111 -1.94 8.16 -8.25
N ALA A 112 -2.37 9.37 -7.89
CA ALA A 112 -2.57 9.76 -6.52
C ALA A 112 -3.74 10.75 -6.39
N LYS A 113 -4.77 10.36 -5.62
CA LYS A 113 -5.96 11.19 -5.42
C LYS A 113 -5.64 12.45 -4.63
N LYS A 114 -4.92 12.34 -3.52
CA LYS A 114 -4.60 13.45 -2.58
C LYS A 114 -3.24 13.24 -1.93
N GLY A 115 -2.69 14.31 -1.37
CA GLY A 115 -1.52 14.26 -0.48
C GLY A 115 -0.30 15.05 -0.91
N ASN A 116 0.84 14.75 -0.29
CA ASN A 116 2.10 15.45 -0.45
C ASN A 116 3.07 14.57 -1.23
N TYR A 117 3.19 14.79 -2.53
CA TYR A 117 3.92 13.82 -3.34
C TYR A 117 4.64 14.42 -4.53
N LEU A 118 5.64 13.66 -4.98
CA LEU A 118 6.29 13.79 -6.27
C LEU A 118 6.01 12.52 -7.09
N GLN A 119 5.58 12.71 -8.33
CA GLN A 119 5.39 11.65 -9.32
C GLN A 119 6.38 11.91 -10.45
N ILE A 120 7.10 10.89 -10.86
CA ILE A 120 8.04 10.91 -11.98
C ILE A 120 7.64 9.78 -12.91
N GLY A 121 7.34 10.10 -14.16
CA GLY A 121 6.82 9.12 -15.09
C GLY A 121 6.26 9.67 -16.38
N LEU A 122 6.02 8.79 -17.35
CA LEU A 122 5.45 9.16 -18.64
C LEU A 122 4.08 9.82 -18.46
N LEU A 123 3.22 9.26 -17.60
CA LEU A 123 1.90 9.79 -17.28
C LEU A 123 1.71 9.88 -15.76
N ASN A 124 1.43 11.09 -15.26
CA ASN A 124 1.20 11.36 -13.84
C ASN A 124 -0.19 11.97 -13.66
N ILE A 125 -1.05 11.29 -12.92
CA ILE A 125 -2.48 11.58 -12.80
C ILE A 125 -2.82 11.93 -11.35
N LYS A 126 -3.43 13.10 -11.19
CA LYS A 126 -3.69 13.76 -9.91
C LYS A 126 -5.19 13.84 -9.65
N GLY A 127 -5.61 13.73 -8.40
CA GLY A 127 -6.99 14.05 -8.01
C GLY A 127 -8.04 12.98 -8.30
N VAL A 128 -7.71 11.92 -9.05
CA VAL A 128 -8.65 10.86 -9.46
C VAL A 128 -8.06 9.47 -9.28
N GLN A 129 -8.91 8.45 -9.18
CA GLN A 129 -8.50 7.07 -8.87
C GLN A 129 -8.36 6.19 -10.12
N SER A 130 -8.83 6.64 -11.29
CA SER A 130 -8.74 5.87 -12.53
C SER A 130 -8.81 6.73 -13.79
N LEU A 131 -8.35 6.17 -14.92
CA LEU A 131 -8.51 6.81 -16.24
C LEU A 131 -9.99 7.01 -16.62
N LYS A 132 -10.88 6.11 -16.20
CA LYS A 132 -12.32 6.23 -16.46
C LYS A 132 -12.94 7.44 -15.77
N GLU A 133 -12.46 7.78 -14.59
CA GLU A 133 -12.85 9.01 -13.89
C GLU A 133 -12.25 10.23 -14.57
N LEU A 134 -10.97 10.15 -14.95
CA LEU A 134 -10.28 11.23 -15.66
C LEU A 134 -11.01 11.62 -16.93
N THR A 135 -11.41 10.67 -17.77
CA THR A 135 -12.11 10.94 -19.04
C THR A 135 -13.51 11.52 -18.89
N LYS A 136 -14.11 11.41 -17.70
CA LYS A 136 -15.42 12.01 -17.40
C LYS A 136 -15.31 13.44 -16.89
N ASP A 137 -14.11 13.85 -16.49
CA ASP A 137 -13.84 15.18 -16.01
C ASP A 137 -13.72 16.16 -17.18
N LYS A 138 -14.35 17.32 -17.07
CA LYS A 138 -14.25 18.36 -18.11
C LYS A 138 -12.84 18.94 -18.18
N ASP A 139 -12.16 19.00 -17.03
CA ASP A 139 -10.85 19.64 -16.88
C ASP A 139 -9.74 18.58 -16.74
N TRP A 140 -9.92 17.43 -17.41
CA TRP A 140 -9.02 16.27 -17.31
C TRP A 140 -7.56 16.60 -17.64
N HIS A 141 -7.34 17.57 -18.53
CA HIS A 141 -6.00 17.98 -18.96
C HIS A 141 -5.20 18.64 -17.83
N GLU A 142 -5.86 19.24 -16.83
CA GLU A 142 -5.18 19.84 -15.68
C GLU A 142 -4.71 18.79 -14.66
N LYS A 143 -5.36 17.62 -14.68
CA LYS A 143 -5.08 16.50 -13.79
C LYS A 143 -4.00 15.57 -14.31
N LEU A 144 -3.58 15.75 -15.57
CA LEU A 144 -2.58 14.93 -16.23
C LEU A 144 -1.30 15.73 -16.46
N THR A 145 -0.16 15.14 -16.11
CA THR A 145 1.16 15.74 -16.33
C THR A 145 2.13 14.69 -16.89
N ILE A 146 3.05 15.11 -17.76
CA ILE A 146 4.04 14.25 -18.42
C ILE A 146 5.40 14.49 -17.77
N LEU A 147 6.22 13.45 -17.68
CA LEU A 147 7.56 13.40 -17.06
C LEU A 147 7.57 13.57 -15.55
N TYR A 148 6.91 14.59 -15.02
CA TYR A 148 6.80 14.81 -13.59
C TYR A 148 5.50 15.52 -13.20
N GLY A 149 5.07 15.31 -11.97
CA GLY A 149 3.95 16.01 -11.35
C GLY A 149 4.16 16.06 -9.84
N TYR A 150 3.73 17.13 -9.19
CA TYR A 150 3.76 17.21 -7.74
C TYR A 150 2.42 17.71 -7.20
N ASN A 151 2.18 17.43 -5.92
CA ASN A 151 1.09 18.00 -5.15
C ASN A 151 1.56 18.30 -3.72
N ARG A 152 1.01 19.35 -3.12
CA ARG A 152 1.30 19.72 -1.73
C ARG A 152 0.03 20.18 -1.03
N GLU A 153 -0.46 19.37 -0.11
CA GLU A 153 -1.50 19.75 0.83
C GLU A 153 -0.88 20.42 2.09
N GLY A 154 -1.53 21.43 2.64
CA GLY A 154 -1.04 22.11 3.85
C GLY A 154 -0.84 21.14 5.02
N LYS A 155 0.21 21.35 5.84
CA LYS A 155 0.62 20.47 6.96
C LYS A 155 -0.49 20.12 7.97
N GLY A 156 -1.55 20.93 8.05
CA GLY A 156 -2.71 20.66 8.90
C GLY A 156 -3.59 19.50 8.41
N ALA A 157 -3.69 19.30 7.09
CA ALA A 157 -4.60 18.32 6.50
C ALA A 157 -4.18 16.86 6.79
N SER A 158 -2.88 16.56 6.74
CA SER A 158 -2.35 15.22 7.03
C SER A 158 -2.52 14.83 8.50
N SER A 159 -2.18 15.75 9.41
CA SER A 159 -2.26 15.54 10.86
C SER A 159 -3.70 15.37 11.35
N GLN A 160 -4.63 16.18 10.84
CA GLN A 160 -6.05 16.08 11.16
C GLN A 160 -6.67 14.77 10.63
N ARG A 161 -6.26 14.32 9.43
CA ARG A 161 -6.71 13.03 8.88
C ARG A 161 -6.24 11.84 9.72
N LYS A 162 -4.96 11.80 10.11
CA LYS A 162 -4.43 10.75 11.00
C LYS A 162 -5.25 10.67 12.30
N LYS A 163 -5.52 11.82 12.95
CA LYS A 163 -6.36 11.87 14.17
C LYS A 163 -7.78 11.36 13.94
N LYS A 164 -8.46 11.81 12.88
CA LYS A 164 -9.82 11.37 12.54
C LYS A 164 -9.90 9.87 12.27
N ARG A 165 -8.88 9.30 11.63
CA ARG A 165 -8.80 7.86 11.33
C ARG A 165 -8.58 7.01 12.59
N MET A 166 -7.68 7.41 13.50
CA MET A 166 -7.50 6.68 14.77
C MET A 166 -8.80 6.66 15.58
N SER A 167 -9.47 7.81 15.67
CA SER A 167 -10.78 7.89 16.34
C SER A 167 -11.84 6.97 15.70
N ASN A 168 -11.87 6.85 14.37
CA ASN A 168 -12.80 5.94 13.69
C ASN A 168 -12.45 4.46 13.90
N LYS A 169 -11.16 4.07 13.87
CA LYS A 169 -10.73 2.69 14.15
C LYS A 169 -11.06 2.29 15.60
N GLU A 170 -10.86 3.20 16.56
CA GLU A 170 -11.24 2.99 17.96
C GLU A 170 -12.75 2.77 18.11
N LYS A 171 -13.59 3.62 17.49
CA LYS A 171 -15.05 3.47 17.52
C LYS A 171 -15.56 2.14 16.93
N ILE A 172 -14.93 1.64 15.87
CA ILE A 172 -15.31 0.37 15.26
C ILE A 172 -14.91 -0.80 16.17
N MET A 173 -13.71 -0.75 16.78
CA MET A 173 -13.29 -1.78 17.74
C MET A 173 -14.16 -1.80 18.99
N ASP A 174 -14.59 -0.64 19.48
CA ASP A 174 -15.44 -0.54 20.68
C ASP A 174 -16.84 -1.12 20.41
N ARG A 175 -17.42 -0.84 19.24
CA ARG A 175 -18.69 -1.46 18.81
C ARG A 175 -18.58 -2.97 18.60
N GLY A 176 -17.44 -3.46 18.12
CA GLY A 176 -17.20 -4.90 17.93
C GLY A 176 -17.13 -5.70 19.23
N LYS A 177 -16.76 -5.07 20.36
CA LYS A 177 -16.70 -5.73 21.68
C LYS A 177 -18.08 -5.93 22.31
N ILE A 178 -19.09 -5.14 21.93
CA ILE A 178 -20.46 -5.21 22.50
C ILE A 178 -21.23 -6.45 22.00
N TYR A 179 -20.81 -7.07 20.88
CA TYR A 179 -21.48 -8.23 20.29
C TYR A 179 -20.96 -9.60 20.78
N TYR A 180 -20.06 -9.64 21.77
CA TYR A 180 -19.49 -10.87 22.35
C TYR A 180 -19.79 -11.04 23.85
N LEU A 181 -20.79 -10.34 24.38
CA LEU A 181 -21.40 -10.57 25.70
C LEU A 181 -22.83 -11.07 25.52
#